data_AF-A0A535DUW7-F1
#
_entry.id   AF-A0A535DUW7-F1
#
_cell.length_a   1.000
_cell.length_b   1.000
_cell.length_c   1.000
_cell.angle_alpha   90.00
_cell.angle_beta   90.00
_cell.angle_gamma   90.00
#
_symmetry.space_group_name_H-M   'P 1'
#
loop_
_entity.id
_entity.type
_entity.pdbx_description
1 polymer ?
#
loop_
_entity_poly.entity_id
_entity_poly.type
_entity_poly.pdbx_seq_one_letter_code
_entity_poly.pdbx_strand_id
1 'polypeptide(L)'
;MPTDQITIRGAREHNLKNVTLSIPRDKLVVFTGLSGSGKSSLAFDTIYAEGQRRYVESLSAYARQFLGQMEKPDVDVIEGLSPAISIDQKGTSKNPRSTVGTVTEVYDYLRLLYARVGLPHCPVCGREVRRQTVEQMADHVEKLPKGARVMVLGPVVKGRKGEYRSLIEDVRKSGFVRVRVDGSLYELGEKIPLDKNKKHDIQVVVDRIVVGPDQRTRLVDSIETAARLGGGSVIIVPAQGEEIQMSQDYMCPYDGTSVPEPEPRNFSFNSPHGACPVCTGIGSQLVVDGDLVVPDPSLSLREGAVAAWSRSQFFYPELLETVSKYFGIDMDKPWSKLSKQHQNVLLNGTGDKKIRFGYRNQYGHERWYEAPFEGVVANLQRRYEETQSDFLKAELERYMSDKPCPACKGRRLKPESLGVTVADSNIAEVCALSVSAAISFFDRLTLTEREQLIARGILKEIRERLQFMIDVGLEYLTVDRAANTLSGGESQRIRLATQIGSKLMGVLYILDEPSIGLHQRDNRRLINTLIRLRDLGNTLIVVEHDEETIRSADYMVDIGPAAGEHGGEIIAAGPVEEVLKDPNSITAAYLRGDREIPMPSERRKGNGKKLVIRGA
;
A
#
# COMPACT_ATOMS: atom_id res chain seq x y z
N MET A 1 -2.67 -45.24 14.82
CA MET A 1 -2.87 -44.71 13.46
C MET A 1 -3.53 -43.35 13.61
N PRO A 2 -3.21 -42.33 12.79
CA PRO A 2 -4.01 -41.11 12.79
C PRO A 2 -5.47 -41.50 12.55
N THR A 3 -6.39 -40.97 13.34
CA THR A 3 -7.82 -41.16 13.10
C THR A 3 -8.19 -40.45 11.79
N ASP A 4 -8.90 -41.17 10.92
CA ASP A 4 -9.35 -40.67 9.59
C ASP A 4 -10.54 -39.69 9.70
N GLN A 5 -10.97 -39.39 10.93
CA GLN A 5 -12.11 -38.53 11.23
C GLN A 5 -11.84 -37.64 12.45
N ILE A 6 -12.49 -36.48 12.47
CA ILE A 6 -12.59 -35.58 13.61
C ILE A 6 -13.88 -35.94 14.35
N THR A 7 -13.78 -36.35 15.62
CA THR A 7 -14.94 -36.72 16.43
C THR A 7 -15.15 -35.70 17.53
N ILE A 8 -16.35 -35.12 17.57
CA ILE A 8 -16.80 -34.14 18.56
C ILE A 8 -17.88 -34.82 19.41
N ARG A 9 -17.75 -34.77 20.73
CA ARG A 9 -18.72 -35.33 21.67
C ARG A 9 -19.16 -34.27 22.67
N GLY A 10 -20.47 -34.12 22.81
CA GLY A 10 -21.10 -33.27 23.80
C GLY A 10 -20.80 -31.79 23.66
N ALA A 11 -20.83 -31.25 22.45
CA ALA A 11 -20.70 -29.80 22.25
C ALA A 11 -21.97 -29.06 22.72
N ARG A 12 -21.79 -28.05 23.57
CA ARG A 12 -22.86 -27.30 24.25
C ARG A 12 -22.69 -25.78 24.17
N GLU A 13 -21.71 -25.31 23.40
CA GLU A 13 -21.46 -23.89 23.20
C GLU A 13 -22.72 -23.16 22.71
N HIS A 14 -23.06 -22.03 23.34
CA HIS A 14 -24.26 -21.24 23.07
C HIS A 14 -25.58 -22.02 23.11
N ASN A 15 -26.19 -22.32 21.96
CA ASN A 15 -27.48 -23.00 21.84
C ASN A 15 -27.36 -24.49 21.47
N LEU A 16 -26.14 -25.03 21.36
CA LEU A 16 -25.91 -26.43 21.00
C LEU A 16 -26.46 -27.39 22.07
N LYS A 17 -27.17 -28.43 21.63
CA LYS A 17 -27.90 -29.38 22.48
C LYS A 17 -27.10 -30.65 22.74
N ASN A 18 -25.91 -30.52 23.33
CA ASN A 18 -25.03 -31.65 23.64
C ASN A 18 -24.69 -32.51 22.41
N VAL A 19 -24.30 -31.83 21.33
CA VAL A 19 -24.16 -32.41 20.00
C VAL A 19 -22.96 -33.35 19.91
N THR A 20 -23.17 -34.49 19.25
CA THR A 20 -22.10 -35.43 18.86
C THR A 20 -22.05 -35.53 17.34
N LEU A 21 -20.86 -35.38 16.76
CA LEU A 21 -20.64 -35.34 15.31
C LEU A 21 -19.30 -36.01 14.96
N SER A 22 -19.28 -36.74 13.85
CA SER A 22 -18.03 -37.23 13.23
C SER A 22 -17.89 -36.64 11.83
N ILE A 23 -16.73 -36.07 11.56
CA ILE A 23 -16.41 -35.36 10.32
C ILE A 23 -15.23 -36.07 9.64
N PRO A 24 -15.32 -36.42 8.35
CA PRO A 24 -14.20 -37.04 7.64
C PRO A 24 -13.04 -36.05 7.47
N ARG A 25 -11.80 -36.53 7.62
CA ARG A 25 -10.60 -35.74 7.33
C ARG A 25 -10.29 -35.73 5.84
N ASP A 26 -9.52 -34.74 5.42
CA ASP A 26 -9.07 -34.50 4.05
C ASP A 26 -10.23 -34.36 3.05
N LYS A 27 -11.33 -33.80 3.55
CA LYS A 27 -12.58 -33.55 2.83
C LYS A 27 -13.01 -32.09 2.92
N LEU A 28 -13.84 -31.70 1.96
CA LEU A 28 -14.59 -30.45 1.94
C LEU A 28 -15.94 -30.72 2.59
N VAL A 29 -16.08 -30.23 3.82
CA VAL A 29 -17.26 -30.42 4.67
C VAL A 29 -18.02 -29.11 4.69
N VAL A 30 -19.31 -29.13 4.35
CA VAL A 30 -20.16 -27.95 4.40
C VAL A 30 -21.13 -28.04 5.58
N PHE A 31 -21.13 -27.00 6.42
CA PHE A 31 -22.11 -26.79 7.47
C PHE A 31 -23.20 -25.87 6.94
N THR A 32 -24.44 -26.30 7.03
CA THR A 32 -25.60 -25.57 6.52
C THR A 32 -26.78 -25.62 7.51
N GLY A 33 -27.86 -24.92 7.19
CA GLY A 33 -29.03 -24.77 8.07
C GLY A 33 -29.40 -23.30 8.33
N LEU A 34 -30.49 -23.05 9.06
CA LEU A 34 -31.05 -21.71 9.20
C LEU A 34 -30.11 -20.71 9.91
N SER A 35 -30.28 -19.41 9.65
CA SER A 35 -29.53 -18.37 10.39
C SER A 35 -29.84 -18.48 11.89
N GLY A 36 -28.81 -18.50 12.74
CA GLY A 36 -28.95 -18.72 14.18
C GLY A 36 -29.19 -20.17 14.60
N SER A 37 -29.03 -21.16 13.71
CA SER A 37 -29.23 -22.58 14.05
C SER A 37 -28.11 -23.21 14.88
N GLY A 38 -26.97 -22.53 15.07
CA GLY A 38 -25.80 -23.02 15.81
C GLY A 38 -24.58 -23.38 14.94
N LYS A 39 -24.61 -23.09 13.63
CA LYS A 39 -23.49 -23.36 12.70
C LYS A 39 -22.18 -22.75 13.15
N SER A 40 -22.18 -21.44 13.42
CA SER A 40 -20.99 -20.71 13.85
C SER A 40 -20.54 -21.12 15.24
N SER A 41 -21.48 -21.43 16.15
CA SER A 41 -21.18 -21.94 17.49
C SER A 41 -20.42 -23.26 17.43
N LEU A 42 -20.80 -24.17 16.52
CA LEU A 42 -20.08 -25.42 16.34
C LEU A 42 -18.76 -25.23 15.57
N ALA A 43 -18.76 -24.52 14.45
CA ALA A 43 -17.59 -24.37 13.60
C ALA A 43 -16.50 -23.48 14.23
N PHE A 44 -16.87 -22.28 14.69
CA PHE A 44 -15.93 -21.27 15.17
C PHE A 44 -15.74 -21.31 16.69
N ASP A 45 -16.83 -21.26 17.44
CA ASP A 45 -16.73 -21.12 18.90
C ASP A 45 -16.34 -22.44 19.59
N THR A 46 -16.56 -23.58 18.92
CA THR A 46 -16.15 -24.91 19.40
C THR A 46 -14.93 -25.48 18.67
N ILE A 47 -15.07 -25.85 17.39
CA ILE A 47 -14.04 -26.62 16.66
C ILE A 47 -12.78 -25.77 16.41
N TYR A 48 -12.94 -24.56 15.86
CA TYR A 48 -11.82 -23.65 15.62
C TYR A 48 -11.14 -23.23 16.93
N ALA A 49 -11.93 -22.79 17.92
CA ALA A 49 -11.41 -22.34 19.21
C ALA A 49 -10.56 -23.43 19.88
N GLU A 50 -11.04 -24.67 19.91
CA GLU A 50 -10.31 -25.79 20.49
C GLU A 50 -9.07 -26.16 19.66
N GLY A 51 -9.16 -26.11 18.33
CA GLY A 51 -8.04 -26.42 17.42
C GLY A 51 -6.91 -25.40 17.54
N GLN A 52 -7.25 -24.12 17.63
CA GLN A 52 -6.29 -23.05 17.87
C GLN A 52 -5.69 -23.17 19.27
N ARG A 53 -6.50 -23.38 20.32
CA ARG A 53 -6.04 -23.51 21.70
C ARG A 53 -5.00 -24.62 21.85
N ARG A 54 -5.31 -25.83 21.37
CA ARG A 54 -4.38 -26.99 21.43
C ARG A 54 -3.06 -26.73 20.72
N TYR A 55 -3.11 -26.07 19.57
CA TYR A 55 -1.90 -25.72 18.84
C TYR A 55 -1.04 -24.69 19.60
N VAL A 56 -1.64 -23.61 20.09
CA VAL A 56 -0.88 -22.55 20.79
C VAL A 56 -0.35 -23.04 22.16
N GLU A 57 -1.07 -23.93 22.85
CA GLU A 57 -0.60 -24.60 24.08
C GLU A 57 0.64 -25.49 23.88
N SER A 58 0.91 -25.89 22.63
CA SER A 58 2.10 -26.66 22.25
C SER A 58 3.32 -25.78 21.96
N LEU A 59 3.14 -24.48 21.68
CA LEU A 59 4.22 -23.58 21.24
C LEU A 59 5.22 -23.26 22.36
N SER A 60 4.77 -23.06 23.59
CA SER A 60 5.66 -22.83 24.73
C SER A 60 4.97 -23.10 26.08
N ALA A 61 5.76 -23.40 27.11
CA ALA A 61 5.26 -23.51 28.48
C ALA A 61 4.63 -22.20 28.99
N TYR A 62 5.15 -21.05 28.56
CA TYR A 62 4.61 -19.73 28.87
C TYR A 62 3.23 -19.49 28.21
N ALA A 63 3.10 -19.80 26.92
CA ALA A 63 1.82 -19.69 26.21
C ALA A 63 0.74 -20.55 26.87
N ARG A 64 1.10 -21.75 27.36
CA ARG A 64 0.18 -22.62 28.09
C ARG A 64 -0.35 -21.99 29.39
N GLN A 65 0.47 -21.24 30.12
CA GLN A 65 0.02 -20.53 31.33
C GLN A 65 -0.99 -19.42 31.00
N PHE A 66 -0.75 -18.68 29.91
CA PHE A 66 -1.64 -17.60 29.47
C PHE A 66 -2.96 -18.13 28.92
N LEU A 67 -2.92 -19.18 28.10
CA LEU A 67 -4.12 -19.79 27.52
C LEU A 67 -4.94 -20.58 28.53
N GLY A 68 -4.31 -21.11 29.59
CA GLY A 68 -5.04 -21.75 30.67
C GLY A 68 -6.02 -20.82 31.40
N GLN A 69 -5.89 -19.50 31.23
CA GLN A 69 -6.81 -18.49 31.76
C GLN A 69 -7.96 -18.15 30.82
N MET A 70 -7.90 -18.59 29.55
CA MET A 70 -8.99 -18.38 28.61
C MET A 70 -10.13 -19.37 28.87
N GLU A 71 -11.35 -18.91 28.64
CA GLU A 71 -12.54 -19.75 28.72
C GLU A 71 -12.44 -20.86 27.67
N LYS A 72 -12.56 -22.11 28.10
CA LYS A 72 -12.52 -23.28 27.22
C LYS A 72 -13.91 -23.46 26.61
N PRO A 73 -14.02 -23.82 25.32
CA PRO A 73 -15.31 -24.18 24.74
C PRO A 73 -16.00 -25.28 25.54
N ASP A 74 -17.32 -25.19 25.69
CA ASP A 74 -18.13 -26.20 26.39
C ASP A 74 -18.33 -27.42 25.49
N VAL A 75 -17.38 -28.35 25.58
CA VAL A 75 -17.38 -29.63 24.87
C VAL A 75 -16.74 -30.71 25.75
N ASP A 76 -17.29 -31.92 25.72
CA ASP A 76 -16.73 -33.02 26.52
C ASP A 76 -15.38 -33.47 25.96
N VAL A 77 -15.35 -33.84 24.68
CA VAL A 77 -14.16 -34.37 24.01
C VAL A 77 -14.18 -34.02 22.53
N ILE A 78 -13.02 -33.59 22.01
CA ILE A 78 -12.74 -33.56 20.57
C ILE A 78 -11.48 -34.37 20.27
N GLU A 79 -11.56 -35.32 19.34
CA GLU A 79 -10.45 -36.18 18.90
C GLU A 79 -10.17 -35.98 17.41
N GLY A 80 -8.92 -36.22 16.98
CA GLY A 80 -8.52 -36.11 15.57
C GLY A 80 -8.37 -34.66 15.05
N LEU A 81 -8.44 -33.67 15.93
CA LEU A 81 -8.40 -32.25 15.56
C LEU A 81 -7.01 -31.82 15.06
N SER A 82 -6.97 -31.17 13.90
CA SER A 82 -5.75 -30.59 13.34
C SER A 82 -5.57 -29.14 13.82
N PRO A 83 -4.38 -28.53 13.70
CA PRO A 83 -4.23 -27.08 13.88
C PRO A 83 -5.25 -26.35 13.00
N ALA A 84 -6.04 -25.48 13.63
CA ALA A 84 -7.17 -24.83 12.96
C ALA A 84 -6.83 -23.39 12.54
N ILE A 85 -7.24 -23.01 11.34
CA ILE A 85 -7.14 -21.65 10.80
C ILE A 85 -8.53 -21.17 10.39
N SER A 86 -8.99 -20.06 10.97
CA SER A 86 -10.24 -19.41 10.58
C SER A 86 -10.03 -18.48 9.39
N ILE A 87 -11.03 -18.41 8.51
CA ILE A 87 -11.14 -17.44 7.43
C ILE A 87 -12.54 -16.84 7.50
N ASP A 88 -12.70 -15.87 8.39
CA ASP A 88 -13.95 -15.15 8.68
C ASP A 88 -14.01 -13.77 8.02
N GLN A 89 -15.18 -13.13 8.11
CA GLN A 89 -15.41 -11.78 7.58
C GLN A 89 -14.96 -10.65 8.53
N LYS A 90 -14.37 -10.99 9.69
CA LYS A 90 -13.86 -9.97 10.61
C LYS A 90 -12.76 -9.20 9.88
N GLY A 91 -13.01 -7.90 9.69
CA GLY A 91 -12.27 -7.06 8.74
C GLY A 91 -10.76 -7.12 8.91
N THR A 92 -10.05 -6.95 7.79
CA THR A 92 -8.60 -6.71 7.77
C THR A 92 -8.22 -5.55 8.68
N SER A 93 -6.94 -5.55 9.10
CA SER A 93 -6.35 -4.51 9.95
C SER A 93 -6.79 -3.10 9.52
N LYS A 94 -7.36 -2.33 10.46
CA LYS A 94 -7.73 -0.92 10.27
C LYS A 94 -6.52 0.02 10.16
N ASN A 95 -5.30 -0.54 10.16
CA ASN A 95 -4.08 0.24 10.08
C ASN A 95 -3.97 0.93 8.70
N PRO A 96 -3.88 2.27 8.63
CA PRO A 96 -3.81 3.02 7.37
C PRO A 96 -2.58 2.69 6.53
N ARG A 97 -1.53 2.11 7.13
CA ARG A 97 -0.34 1.66 6.43
C ARG A 97 -0.50 0.28 5.76
N SER A 98 -1.57 -0.46 6.04
CA SER A 98 -1.80 -1.75 5.39
C SER A 98 -2.41 -1.55 4.01
N THR A 99 -1.85 -2.22 3.01
CA THR A 99 -2.37 -2.32 1.64
C THR A 99 -2.58 -3.79 1.24
N VAL A 100 -3.29 -4.02 0.14
CA VAL A 100 -3.42 -5.35 -0.48
C VAL A 100 -2.05 -6.01 -0.65
N GLY A 101 -1.07 -5.29 -1.17
CA GLY A 101 0.29 -5.78 -1.37
C GLY A 101 1.01 -6.16 -0.09
N THR A 102 0.77 -5.47 1.03
CA THR A 102 1.37 -5.86 2.32
C THR A 102 0.68 -7.05 2.96
N VAL A 103 -0.65 -7.18 2.82
CA VAL A 103 -1.41 -8.31 3.39
C VAL A 103 -1.13 -9.61 2.64
N THR A 104 -0.86 -9.50 1.33
CA THR A 104 -0.53 -10.64 0.46
C THR A 104 0.97 -10.92 0.38
N GLU A 105 1.79 -10.12 1.07
CA GLU A 105 3.28 -10.12 0.99
C GLU A 105 3.84 -9.84 -0.41
N VAL A 106 3.01 -9.60 -1.44
CA VAL A 106 3.46 -9.25 -2.79
C VAL A 106 4.39 -8.05 -2.73
N TYR A 107 4.05 -7.04 -1.92
CA TYR A 107 4.88 -5.86 -1.73
C TYR A 107 6.27 -6.21 -1.17
N ASP A 108 6.38 -7.16 -0.25
CA ASP A 108 7.66 -7.55 0.33
C ASP A 108 8.59 -8.18 -0.72
N TYR A 109 8.05 -9.01 -1.61
CA TYR A 109 8.79 -9.54 -2.76
C TYR A 109 9.12 -8.46 -3.80
N LEU A 110 8.26 -7.48 -4.01
CA LEU A 110 8.58 -6.33 -4.86
C LEU A 110 9.77 -5.55 -4.29
N ARG A 111 9.82 -5.30 -2.98
CA ARG A 111 10.99 -4.65 -2.37
C ARG A 111 12.27 -5.45 -2.60
N LEU A 112 12.21 -6.78 -2.52
CA LEU A 112 13.34 -7.65 -2.82
C LEU A 112 13.75 -7.56 -4.29
N LEU A 113 12.78 -7.57 -5.21
CA LEU A 113 13.03 -7.43 -6.65
C LEU A 113 13.75 -6.10 -6.95
N TYR A 114 13.20 -4.98 -6.51
CA TYR A 114 13.75 -3.65 -6.74
C TYR A 114 15.12 -3.44 -6.08
N ALA A 115 15.37 -4.06 -4.93
CA ALA A 115 16.70 -4.02 -4.30
C ALA A 115 17.75 -4.83 -5.06
N ARG A 116 17.35 -5.88 -5.78
CA ARG A 116 18.30 -6.82 -6.43
C ARG A 116 18.56 -6.52 -7.89
N VAL A 117 17.55 -6.06 -8.63
CA VAL A 117 17.66 -5.79 -10.08
C VAL A 117 17.23 -4.37 -10.45
N GLY A 118 16.84 -3.54 -9.48
CA GLY A 118 16.44 -2.17 -9.74
C GLY A 118 17.63 -1.28 -10.10
N LEU A 119 17.43 -0.45 -11.12
CA LEU A 119 18.41 0.54 -11.56
C LEU A 119 18.10 1.88 -10.89
N PRO A 120 19.01 2.42 -10.04
CA PRO A 120 18.78 3.71 -9.40
C PRO A 120 18.92 4.85 -10.39
N HIS A 121 18.01 5.81 -10.35
CA HIS A 121 18.10 7.06 -11.10
C HIS A 121 18.18 8.24 -10.14
N CYS A 122 18.91 9.28 -10.53
CA CYS A 122 18.96 10.52 -9.78
C CYS A 122 17.58 11.19 -9.77
N PRO A 123 17.00 11.55 -8.61
CA PRO A 123 15.69 12.19 -8.54
C PRO A 123 15.68 13.62 -9.12
N VAL A 124 16.86 14.24 -9.31
CA VAL A 124 16.99 15.61 -9.82
C VAL A 124 17.15 15.61 -11.34
N CYS A 125 18.12 14.87 -11.88
CA CYS A 125 18.42 14.88 -13.32
C CYS A 125 17.88 13.67 -14.10
N GLY A 126 17.33 12.65 -13.42
CA GLY A 126 16.76 11.45 -14.05
C GLY A 126 17.78 10.46 -14.63
N ARG A 127 19.07 10.77 -14.58
CA ARG A 127 20.12 9.88 -15.11
C ARG A 127 20.35 8.69 -14.20
N GLU A 128 20.73 7.57 -14.80
CA GLU A 128 21.08 6.37 -14.08
C GLU A 128 22.33 6.57 -13.20
N VAL A 129 22.26 6.09 -11.96
CA VAL A 129 23.34 6.13 -10.97
C VAL A 129 23.81 4.70 -10.73
N ARG A 130 25.03 4.40 -11.15
CA ARG A 130 25.67 3.10 -10.90
C ARG A 130 26.93 3.28 -10.08
N ARG A 131 27.06 2.45 -9.04
CA ARG A 131 28.34 2.22 -8.39
C ARG A 131 29.21 1.36 -9.30
N GLN A 132 30.43 1.80 -9.58
CA GLN A 132 31.37 1.06 -10.41
C GLN A 132 32.71 0.88 -9.68
N THR A 133 33.28 -0.32 -9.75
CA THR A 133 34.68 -0.57 -9.39
C THR A 133 35.61 0.04 -10.44
N VAL A 134 36.88 0.27 -10.09
CA VAL A 134 37.87 0.82 -11.04
C VAL A 134 38.00 -0.10 -12.26
N GLU A 135 37.94 -1.41 -12.05
CA GLU A 135 37.98 -2.43 -13.09
C GLU A 135 36.77 -2.32 -14.03
N GLN A 136 35.57 -2.14 -13.48
CA GLN A 136 34.36 -1.96 -14.29
C GLN A 136 34.37 -0.63 -15.07
N MET A 137 34.93 0.43 -14.49
CA MET A 137 35.13 1.69 -15.20
C MET A 137 36.10 1.50 -16.36
N ALA A 138 37.21 0.79 -16.15
CA ALA A 138 38.16 0.45 -17.22
C ALA A 138 37.50 -0.41 -18.31
N ASP A 139 36.73 -1.44 -17.93
CA ASP A 139 35.95 -2.27 -18.87
C ASP A 139 34.98 -1.43 -19.71
N HIS A 140 34.37 -0.41 -19.12
CA HIS A 140 33.46 0.49 -19.82
C HIS A 140 34.20 1.36 -20.84
N VAL A 141 35.37 1.89 -20.48
CA VAL A 141 36.22 2.70 -21.37
C VAL A 141 36.79 1.83 -22.51
N GLU A 142 37.10 0.56 -22.27
CA GLU A 142 37.58 -0.37 -23.30
C GLU A 142 36.54 -0.73 -24.37
N LYS A 143 35.24 -0.49 -24.11
CA LYS A 143 34.18 -0.64 -25.12
C LYS A 143 34.18 0.48 -26.17
N LEU A 144 34.93 1.56 -25.94
CA LEU A 144 35.11 2.60 -26.94
C LEU A 144 35.88 2.07 -28.17
N PRO A 145 35.74 2.69 -29.36
CA PRO A 145 36.44 2.25 -30.57
C PRO A 145 37.95 2.09 -30.34
N LYS A 146 38.54 1.00 -30.83
CA LYS A 146 39.99 0.77 -30.73
C LYS A 146 40.76 1.94 -31.34
N GLY A 147 41.75 2.45 -30.61
CA GLY A 147 42.52 3.63 -31.01
C GLY A 147 41.89 4.97 -30.62
N ALA A 148 40.72 4.99 -29.96
CA ALA A 148 40.14 6.22 -29.41
C ALA A 148 41.10 6.84 -28.40
N ARG A 149 41.28 8.16 -28.48
CA ARG A 149 42.05 8.93 -27.50
C ARG A 149 41.10 9.40 -26.40
N VAL A 150 41.42 9.12 -25.15
CA VAL A 150 40.62 9.52 -23.98
C VAL A 150 41.48 10.30 -22.99
N MET A 151 40.88 11.31 -22.35
CA MET A 151 41.48 12.01 -21.22
C MET A 151 40.79 11.56 -19.93
N VAL A 152 41.59 11.16 -18.94
CA VAL A 152 41.11 10.79 -17.61
C VAL A 152 41.23 12.00 -16.70
N LEU A 153 40.10 12.45 -16.16
CA LEU A 153 40.02 13.65 -15.33
C LEU A 153 39.51 13.32 -13.92
N GLY A 154 40.16 13.91 -12.91
CA GLY A 154 39.72 13.90 -11.52
C GLY A 154 39.01 15.21 -11.16
N PRO A 155 37.67 15.24 -10.97
CA PRO A 155 36.93 16.47 -10.66
C PRO A 155 37.10 16.88 -9.19
N VAL A 156 38.01 17.83 -8.94
CA VAL A 156 38.33 18.33 -7.59
C VAL A 156 37.36 19.41 -7.08
N VAL A 157 36.74 20.17 -7.99
CA VAL A 157 35.72 21.17 -7.65
C VAL A 157 34.55 21.05 -8.63
N LYS A 158 33.32 21.01 -8.10
CA LYS A 158 32.08 20.98 -8.87
C LYS A 158 31.17 22.14 -8.45
N GLY A 159 31.00 23.14 -9.31
CA GLY A 159 29.99 24.21 -9.20
C GLY A 159 30.06 25.07 -7.94
N ARG A 160 31.25 25.27 -7.35
CA ARG A 160 31.43 26.01 -6.09
C ARG A 160 32.15 27.34 -6.31
N LYS A 161 31.81 28.36 -5.52
CA LYS A 161 32.44 29.69 -5.59
C LYS A 161 33.79 29.74 -4.89
N GLY A 162 34.78 30.37 -5.50
CA GLY A 162 36.09 30.59 -4.87
C GLY A 162 37.22 30.78 -5.89
N GLU A 163 38.37 31.28 -5.41
CA GLU A 163 39.56 31.49 -6.25
C GLU A 163 40.49 30.26 -6.33
N TYR A 164 40.29 29.25 -5.47
CA TYR A 164 41.00 27.96 -5.45
C TYR A 164 42.53 27.98 -5.66
N ARG A 165 43.22 29.08 -5.32
CA ARG A 165 44.68 29.22 -5.54
C ARG A 165 45.50 28.16 -4.79
N SER A 166 45.16 27.89 -3.53
CA SER A 166 45.82 26.85 -2.73
C SER A 166 45.62 25.46 -3.32
N LEU A 167 44.41 25.14 -3.78
CA LEU A 167 44.11 23.88 -4.44
C LEU A 167 44.96 23.68 -5.71
N ILE A 168 45.07 24.72 -6.54
CA ILE A 168 45.90 24.71 -7.76
C ILE A 168 47.38 24.48 -7.42
N GLU A 169 47.89 25.16 -6.38
CA GLU A 169 49.26 24.94 -5.91
C GLU A 169 49.49 23.52 -5.38
N ASP A 170 48.54 22.96 -4.65
CA ASP A 170 48.65 21.61 -4.08
C ASP A 170 48.59 20.53 -5.17
N VAL A 171 47.73 20.72 -6.19
CA VAL A 171 47.70 19.89 -7.39
C VAL A 171 49.03 19.98 -8.14
N ARG A 172 49.61 21.19 -8.25
CA ARG A 172 50.93 21.39 -8.88
C ARG A 172 52.06 20.70 -8.09
N LYS A 173 52.05 20.80 -6.75
CA LYS A 173 53.03 20.11 -5.87
C LYS A 173 52.91 18.58 -5.98
N SER A 174 51.70 18.08 -6.24
CA SER A 174 51.44 16.65 -6.46
C SER A 174 51.93 16.14 -7.82
N GLY A 175 52.53 17.00 -8.66
CA GLY A 175 53.18 16.63 -9.91
C GLY A 175 52.29 16.67 -11.15
N PHE A 176 51.04 17.12 -11.04
CA PHE A 176 50.17 17.30 -12.20
C PHE A 176 50.56 18.56 -12.99
N VAL A 177 50.33 18.53 -14.31
CA VAL A 177 50.74 19.60 -15.24
C VAL A 177 49.57 20.39 -15.78
N ARG A 178 48.39 19.77 -15.91
CA ARG A 178 47.23 20.35 -16.60
C ARG A 178 45.96 20.25 -15.78
N VAL A 179 45.13 21.27 -15.92
CA VAL A 179 43.78 21.33 -15.34
C VAL A 179 42.80 21.81 -16.38
N ARG A 180 41.55 21.36 -16.26
CA ARG A 180 40.41 21.90 -16.99
C ARG A 180 39.60 22.75 -16.01
N VAL A 181 39.40 24.02 -16.35
CA VAL A 181 38.64 24.99 -15.56
C VAL A 181 37.54 25.57 -16.43
N ASP A 182 36.29 25.42 -16.01
CA ASP A 182 35.09 25.89 -16.72
C ASP A 182 35.08 25.50 -18.21
N GLY A 183 35.52 24.27 -18.50
CA GLY A 183 35.59 23.70 -19.85
C GLY A 183 36.86 24.04 -20.64
N SER A 184 37.68 24.99 -20.19
CA SER A 184 38.93 25.36 -20.86
C SER A 184 40.14 24.65 -20.23
N LEU A 185 41.07 24.17 -21.06
CA LEU A 185 42.32 23.51 -20.62
C LEU A 185 43.40 24.57 -20.35
N TYR A 186 44.02 24.48 -19.18
CA TYR A 186 45.13 25.33 -18.75
C TYR A 186 46.32 24.49 -18.29
N GLU A 187 47.53 25.00 -18.49
CA GLU A 187 48.73 24.47 -17.83
C GLU A 187 48.90 25.14 -16.46
N LEU A 188 49.27 24.37 -15.43
CA LEU A 188 49.37 24.83 -14.03
C LEU A 188 50.46 25.89 -13.79
N GLY A 189 51.27 26.21 -14.80
CA GLY A 189 52.22 27.32 -14.80
C GLY A 189 51.64 28.65 -15.30
N GLU A 190 50.47 28.62 -15.95
CA GLU A 190 49.82 29.80 -16.52
C GLU A 190 48.88 30.47 -15.51
N LYS A 191 48.54 31.74 -15.76
CA LYS A 191 47.61 32.48 -14.90
C LYS A 191 46.16 32.08 -15.23
N ILE A 192 45.57 31.24 -14.38
CA ILE A 192 44.19 30.76 -14.54
C ILE A 192 43.21 31.82 -13.99
N PRO A 193 42.26 32.32 -14.79
CA PRO A 193 41.33 33.36 -14.36
C PRO A 193 40.18 32.77 -13.51
N LEU A 194 40.35 32.76 -12.18
CA LEU A 194 39.30 32.36 -11.22
C LEU A 194 38.76 33.58 -10.47
N ASP A 195 37.45 33.72 -10.41
CA ASP A 195 36.74 34.81 -9.74
C ASP A 195 36.08 34.30 -8.45
N LYS A 196 36.38 34.95 -7.33
CA LYS A 196 35.85 34.58 -6.01
C LYS A 196 34.33 34.49 -5.95
N ASN A 197 33.63 35.29 -6.74
CA ASN A 197 32.17 35.42 -6.69
C ASN A 197 31.42 34.52 -7.67
N LYS A 198 32.14 33.87 -8.59
CA LYS A 198 31.57 32.97 -9.61
C LYS A 198 31.78 31.51 -9.20
N LYS A 199 30.85 30.66 -9.64
CA LYS A 199 30.97 29.21 -9.46
C LYS A 199 31.94 28.68 -10.51
N HIS A 200 32.84 27.80 -10.10
CA HIS A 200 33.83 27.20 -10.97
C HIS A 200 33.76 25.67 -10.92
N ASP A 201 34.09 25.05 -12.04
CA ASP A 201 34.30 23.60 -12.20
C ASP A 201 35.78 23.36 -12.51
N ILE A 202 36.47 22.62 -11.64
CA ILE A 202 37.91 22.36 -11.76
C ILE A 202 38.13 20.85 -11.81
N GLN A 203 38.73 20.37 -12.90
CA GLN A 203 39.12 18.97 -13.06
C GLN A 203 40.62 18.84 -13.37
N VAL A 204 41.31 17.96 -12.66
CA VAL A 204 42.73 17.69 -12.90
C VAL A 204 42.86 16.68 -14.03
N VAL A 205 43.73 16.96 -15.01
CA VAL A 205 44.04 16.01 -16.07
C VAL A 205 45.05 15.00 -15.53
N VAL A 206 44.62 13.77 -15.29
CA VAL A 206 45.46 12.71 -14.72
C VAL A 206 46.29 12.03 -15.81
N ASP A 207 45.65 11.58 -16.88
CA ASP A 207 46.36 10.94 -18.00
C ASP A 207 45.61 11.12 -19.33
N ARG A 208 46.34 10.90 -20.44
CA ARG A 208 45.82 10.87 -21.80
C ARG A 208 46.23 9.55 -22.44
N ILE A 209 45.26 8.67 -22.65
CA ILE A 209 45.48 7.28 -23.02
C ILE A 209 44.85 7.01 -24.38
N VAL A 210 45.47 6.12 -25.15
CA VAL A 210 44.89 5.54 -26.37
C VAL A 210 44.29 4.19 -25.99
N VAL A 211 42.99 3.99 -26.25
CA VAL A 211 42.28 2.76 -25.91
C VAL A 211 42.86 1.58 -26.71
N GLY A 212 43.40 0.60 -26.00
CA GLY A 212 44.00 -0.61 -26.56
C GLY A 212 44.31 -1.66 -25.49
N PRO A 213 44.42 -2.94 -25.86
CA PRO A 213 44.56 -4.06 -24.90
C PRO A 213 45.82 -3.97 -24.03
N ASP A 214 46.91 -3.41 -24.55
CA ASP A 214 48.19 -3.30 -23.84
C ASP A 214 48.23 -2.14 -22.82
N GLN A 215 47.21 -1.28 -22.78
CA GLN A 215 47.16 -0.09 -21.92
C GLN A 215 46.24 -0.27 -20.71
N ARG A 216 45.67 -1.46 -20.50
CA ARG A 216 44.68 -1.72 -19.44
C ARG A 216 45.20 -1.38 -18.04
N THR A 217 46.39 -1.84 -17.67
CA THR A 217 46.99 -1.56 -16.36
C THR A 217 47.14 -0.06 -16.12
N ARG A 218 47.63 0.67 -17.14
CA ARG A 218 47.80 2.13 -17.08
C ARG A 218 46.45 2.86 -16.95
N LEU A 219 45.42 2.37 -17.64
CA LEU A 219 44.07 2.92 -17.55
C LEU A 219 43.49 2.74 -16.15
N VAL A 220 43.62 1.55 -15.56
CA VAL A 220 43.18 1.26 -14.18
C VAL A 220 43.87 2.19 -13.19
N ASP A 221 45.21 2.30 -13.23
CA ASP A 221 45.98 3.18 -12.34
C ASP A 221 45.57 4.66 -12.47
N SER A 222 45.28 5.09 -13.70
CA SER A 222 44.83 6.46 -13.99
C SER A 222 43.43 6.74 -13.47
N ILE A 223 42.51 5.79 -13.62
CA ILE A 223 41.15 5.88 -13.08
C ILE A 223 41.20 5.87 -11.55
N GLU A 224 42.04 5.04 -10.93
CA GLU A 224 42.20 5.01 -9.46
C GLU A 224 42.73 6.37 -8.95
N THR A 225 43.74 6.93 -9.62
CA THR A 225 44.30 8.24 -9.27
C THR A 225 43.25 9.36 -9.45
N ALA A 226 42.49 9.34 -10.54
CA ALA A 226 41.42 10.30 -10.78
C ALA A 226 40.30 10.19 -9.74
N ALA A 227 39.91 8.97 -9.37
CA ALA A 227 38.90 8.73 -8.34
C ALA A 227 39.37 9.24 -6.98
N ARG A 228 40.64 9.02 -6.62
CA ARG A 228 41.23 9.52 -5.37
C ARG A 228 41.22 11.06 -5.29
N LEU A 229 41.53 11.74 -6.39
CA LEU A 229 41.45 13.20 -6.48
C LEU A 229 40.02 13.73 -6.46
N GLY A 230 39.10 13.03 -7.13
CA GLY A 230 37.70 13.42 -7.31
C GLY A 230 36.75 12.93 -6.22
N GLY A 231 37.25 12.37 -5.11
CA GLY A 231 36.43 11.81 -4.04
C GLY A 231 35.49 10.70 -4.53
N GLY A 232 36.03 9.74 -5.31
CA GLY A 232 35.29 8.65 -5.92
C GLY A 232 34.67 8.97 -7.29
N SER A 233 34.68 10.23 -7.74
CA SER A 233 34.20 10.62 -9.08
C SER A 233 35.33 10.62 -10.12
N VAL A 234 35.04 10.18 -11.34
CA VAL A 234 35.95 10.19 -12.49
C VAL A 234 35.22 10.72 -13.72
N ILE A 235 35.90 11.53 -14.54
CA ILE A 235 35.36 11.98 -15.83
C ILE A 235 36.30 11.51 -16.94
N ILE A 236 35.75 10.82 -17.94
CA ILE A 236 36.44 10.38 -19.14
C ILE A 236 35.96 11.24 -20.30
N VAL A 237 36.92 11.89 -20.97
CA VAL A 237 36.64 12.75 -22.11
C VAL A 237 37.24 12.11 -23.36
N PRO A 238 36.45 11.41 -24.19
CA PRO A 238 36.91 10.92 -25.47
C PRO A 238 37.15 12.08 -26.45
N ALA A 239 38.12 11.92 -27.36
CA ALA A 239 38.41 12.91 -28.39
C ALA A 239 37.28 13.05 -29.42
N GLN A 240 36.45 12.02 -29.55
CA GLN A 240 35.23 11.99 -30.36
C GLN A 240 34.14 11.27 -29.56
N GLY A 241 33.06 11.97 -29.23
CA GLY A 241 31.95 11.46 -28.42
C GLY A 241 31.57 12.37 -27.25
N GLU A 242 30.65 11.91 -26.42
CA GLU A 242 30.21 12.61 -25.21
C GLU A 242 31.11 12.29 -24.01
N GLU A 243 31.16 13.20 -23.04
CA GLU A 243 31.87 12.98 -21.78
C GLU A 243 31.17 11.91 -20.95
N ILE A 244 31.95 10.98 -20.40
CA ILE A 244 31.46 9.88 -19.57
C ILE A 244 31.86 10.16 -18.13
N GLN A 245 30.88 10.38 -17.26
CA GLN A 245 31.13 10.54 -15.82
C GLN A 245 30.81 9.25 -15.07
N MET A 246 31.71 8.82 -14.19
CA MET A 246 31.63 7.58 -13.43
C MET A 246 31.87 7.84 -11.94
N SER A 247 31.36 6.96 -11.07
CA SER A 247 31.54 7.08 -9.61
C SER A 247 31.74 5.72 -8.92
N GLN A 248 32.61 5.70 -7.90
CA GLN A 248 32.83 4.56 -7.01
C GLN A 248 31.78 4.44 -5.91
N ASP A 249 30.95 5.47 -5.74
CA ASP A 249 29.88 5.57 -4.76
C ASP A 249 28.52 5.66 -5.47
N TYR A 250 27.43 5.42 -4.74
CA TYR A 250 26.08 5.73 -5.24
C TYR A 250 25.84 7.24 -5.16
N MET A 251 26.51 7.99 -6.02
CA MET A 251 26.37 9.42 -6.14
C MET A 251 26.20 9.79 -7.61
N CYS A 252 25.24 10.64 -7.91
CA CYS A 252 25.07 11.19 -9.24
C CYS A 252 26.34 11.97 -9.64
N PRO A 253 27.05 11.58 -10.70
CA PRO A 253 28.30 12.23 -11.06
C PRO A 253 28.14 13.71 -11.45
N TYR A 254 26.95 14.05 -11.98
CA TYR A 254 26.64 15.34 -12.59
C TYR A 254 26.22 16.42 -11.58
N ASP A 255 25.26 16.09 -10.71
CA ASP A 255 24.69 17.04 -9.74
C ASP A 255 25.16 16.79 -8.29
N GLY A 256 25.87 15.69 -8.03
CA GLY A 256 26.38 15.33 -6.70
C GLY A 256 25.32 14.79 -5.74
N THR A 257 24.11 14.51 -6.21
CA THR A 257 23.05 13.92 -5.39
C THR A 257 23.46 12.51 -4.94
N SER A 258 23.52 12.29 -3.64
CA SER A 258 23.74 10.96 -3.07
C SER A 258 22.46 10.14 -3.17
N VAL A 259 22.56 8.94 -3.74
CA VAL A 259 21.47 7.97 -3.80
C VAL A 259 21.84 6.82 -2.87
N PRO A 260 20.96 6.35 -1.97
CA PRO A 260 21.29 5.20 -1.14
C PRO A 260 21.45 3.94 -2.00
N GLU A 261 22.31 3.03 -1.58
CA GLU A 261 22.35 1.69 -2.16
C GLU A 261 20.95 1.03 -2.06
N PRO A 262 20.41 0.46 -3.15
CA PRO A 262 19.10 -0.18 -3.12
C PRO A 262 19.07 -1.39 -2.18
N GLU A 263 18.49 -1.22 -1.00
CA GLU A 263 18.16 -2.31 -0.09
C GLU A 263 16.65 -2.44 0.09
N PRO A 264 16.12 -3.63 0.48
CA PRO A 264 14.68 -3.83 0.61
C PRO A 264 14.00 -2.84 1.56
N ARG A 265 14.69 -2.37 2.60
CA ARG A 265 14.16 -1.37 3.54
C ARG A 265 13.97 0.02 2.93
N ASN A 266 14.72 0.37 1.88
CA ASN A 266 14.54 1.64 1.15
C ASN A 266 13.21 1.66 0.41
N PHE A 267 12.62 0.51 0.10
CA PHE A 267 11.33 0.41 -0.55
C PHE A 267 10.19 0.17 0.45
N SER A 268 10.45 0.22 1.76
CA SER A 268 9.41 0.05 2.78
C SER A 268 8.91 1.42 3.26
N PHE A 269 7.63 1.71 3.01
CA PHE A 269 6.96 2.87 3.60
C PHE A 269 6.66 2.70 5.09
N ASN A 270 6.88 1.51 5.66
CA ASN A 270 6.84 1.27 7.11
C ASN A 270 8.19 1.53 7.79
N SER A 271 9.24 1.83 7.02
CA SER A 271 10.58 2.12 7.53
C SER A 271 10.95 3.59 7.27
N PRO A 272 11.59 4.29 8.22
CA PRO A 272 12.06 5.67 8.00
C PRO A 272 13.10 5.76 6.87
N HIS A 273 13.71 4.65 6.47
CA HIS A 273 14.66 4.61 5.34
C HIS A 273 13.96 4.88 4.00
N GLY A 274 12.77 4.32 3.79
CA GLY A 274 12.01 4.45 2.54
C GLY A 274 10.78 5.34 2.61
N ALA A 275 10.23 5.57 3.79
CA ALA A 275 9.00 6.34 3.98
C ALA A 275 9.17 7.82 3.60
N CYS A 276 8.16 8.37 2.92
CA CYS A 276 8.06 9.80 2.67
C CYS A 276 8.13 10.58 3.99
N PRO A 277 9.02 11.58 4.12
CA PRO A 277 9.21 12.31 5.39
C PRO A 277 8.00 13.16 5.78
N VAL A 278 7.19 13.59 4.81
CA VAL A 278 6.05 14.49 5.03
C VAL A 278 4.83 13.75 5.57
N CYS A 279 4.51 12.57 5.03
CA CYS A 279 3.36 11.77 5.49
C CYS A 279 3.77 10.56 6.33
N THR A 280 5.06 10.36 6.60
CA THR A 280 5.61 9.20 7.32
C THR A 280 5.18 7.85 6.75
N GLY A 281 5.04 7.78 5.41
CA GLY A 281 4.65 6.56 4.70
C GLY A 281 3.15 6.24 4.69
N ILE A 282 2.29 7.16 5.15
CA ILE A 282 0.83 6.99 5.08
C ILE A 282 0.34 7.18 3.64
N GLY A 283 0.88 8.16 2.91
CA GLY A 283 0.50 8.49 1.53
C GLY A 283 -0.65 9.47 1.42
N SER A 284 -1.52 9.57 2.43
CA SER A 284 -2.54 10.61 2.54
C SER A 284 -2.22 11.59 3.66
N GLN A 285 -2.90 12.73 3.63
CA GLN A 285 -3.02 13.66 4.74
C GLN A 285 -4.51 13.98 4.90
N LEU A 286 -4.97 13.95 6.15
CA LEU A 286 -6.30 14.40 6.49
C LEU A 286 -6.30 15.94 6.45
N VAL A 287 -7.05 16.51 5.52
CA VAL A 287 -7.13 17.96 5.31
C VAL A 287 -8.57 18.40 5.25
N VAL A 288 -8.84 19.64 5.68
CA VAL A 288 -10.18 20.23 5.58
C VAL A 288 -10.62 20.32 4.12
N ASP A 289 -11.81 19.81 3.83
CA ASP A 289 -12.39 19.79 2.49
C ASP A 289 -13.45 20.90 2.34
N GLY A 290 -13.24 21.80 1.38
CA GLY A 290 -14.16 22.91 1.13
C GLY A 290 -15.58 22.45 0.80
N ASP A 291 -15.74 21.31 0.15
CA ASP A 291 -17.05 20.77 -0.22
C ASP A 291 -17.79 20.20 1.01
N LEU A 292 -17.06 19.67 2.01
CA LEU A 292 -17.65 19.23 3.27
C LEU A 292 -17.95 20.40 4.20
N VAL A 293 -17.16 21.47 4.14
CA VAL A 293 -17.39 22.72 4.86
C VAL A 293 -18.67 23.41 4.38
N VAL A 294 -19.00 23.29 3.08
CA VAL A 294 -20.22 23.83 2.46
C VAL A 294 -21.04 22.71 1.82
N PRO A 295 -21.76 21.90 2.63
CA PRO A 295 -22.44 20.71 2.15
C PRO A 295 -23.65 21.02 1.26
N ASP A 296 -24.31 22.16 1.45
CA ASP A 296 -25.41 22.64 0.61
C ASP A 296 -25.07 23.99 -0.03
N PRO A 297 -24.60 24.00 -1.29
CA PRO A 297 -24.30 25.21 -2.05
C PRO A 297 -25.52 26.08 -2.38
N SER A 298 -26.74 25.64 -2.10
CA SER A 298 -27.96 26.42 -2.33
C SER A 298 -28.26 27.41 -1.20
N LEU A 299 -27.69 27.19 -0.01
CA LEU A 299 -27.83 28.09 1.13
C LEU A 299 -26.97 29.34 0.96
N SER A 300 -27.44 30.45 1.54
CA SER A 300 -26.69 31.69 1.70
C SER A 300 -25.79 31.66 2.94
N LEU A 301 -24.90 32.65 3.10
CA LEU A 301 -24.03 32.71 4.28
C LEU A 301 -24.83 32.92 5.57
N ARG A 302 -25.95 33.66 5.52
CA ARG A 302 -26.84 33.88 6.68
C ARG A 302 -27.65 32.64 7.05
N GLU A 303 -28.00 31.81 6.07
CA GLU A 303 -28.68 30.54 6.30
C GLU A 303 -27.73 29.43 6.77
N GLY A 304 -26.44 29.73 6.94
CA GLY A 304 -25.47 28.79 7.48
C GLY A 304 -24.80 27.90 6.44
N ALA A 305 -24.60 28.38 5.20
CA ALA A 305 -23.87 27.65 4.16
C ALA A 305 -22.52 27.08 4.64
N VAL A 306 -21.80 27.81 5.51
CA VAL A 306 -20.57 27.32 6.15
C VAL A 306 -20.94 26.52 7.40
N ALA A 307 -21.14 25.22 7.24
CA ALA A 307 -21.68 24.34 8.27
C ALA A 307 -20.85 24.33 9.55
N ALA A 308 -19.51 24.33 9.44
CA ALA A 308 -18.59 24.29 10.57
C ALA A 308 -18.68 25.53 11.49
N TRP A 309 -19.08 26.68 10.95
CA TRP A 309 -19.19 27.93 11.69
C TRP A 309 -20.63 28.29 12.07
N SER A 310 -21.62 27.65 11.44
CA SER A 310 -23.05 27.88 11.70
C SER A 310 -23.48 27.63 13.15
N ARG A 311 -22.77 26.77 13.90
CA ARG A 311 -23.07 26.45 15.30
C ARG A 311 -22.55 27.49 16.30
N SER A 312 -21.66 28.38 15.88
CA SER A 312 -21.14 29.42 16.76
C SER A 312 -22.08 30.62 16.76
N GLN A 313 -22.53 31.03 17.95
CA GLN A 313 -23.58 32.05 18.08
C GLN A 313 -23.09 33.49 17.92
N PHE A 314 -21.79 33.78 18.08
CA PHE A 314 -21.32 35.16 18.21
C PHE A 314 -20.09 35.49 17.36
N PHE A 315 -19.00 34.73 17.48
CA PHE A 315 -17.71 35.16 16.89
C PHE A 315 -17.61 34.99 15.36
N TYR A 316 -17.87 33.79 14.86
CA TYR A 316 -17.69 33.50 13.43
C TYR A 316 -18.71 34.18 12.50
N PRO A 317 -19.99 34.35 12.88
CA PRO A 317 -20.93 35.15 12.09
C PRO A 317 -20.49 36.62 11.92
N GLU A 318 -20.02 37.27 13.01
CA GLU A 318 -19.50 38.64 12.95
C GLU A 318 -18.25 38.76 12.07
N LEU A 319 -17.38 37.75 12.13
CA LEU A 319 -16.18 37.65 11.29
C LEU A 319 -16.56 37.56 9.81
N LEU A 320 -17.48 36.67 9.45
CA LEU A 320 -18.00 36.53 8.08
C LEU A 320 -18.65 37.82 7.58
N GLU A 321 -19.40 38.50 8.43
CA GLU A 321 -20.04 39.78 8.06
C GLU A 321 -19.00 40.87 7.78
N THR A 322 -17.95 40.96 8.60
CA THR A 322 -16.86 41.93 8.41
C THR A 322 -16.11 41.68 7.09
N VAL A 323 -15.75 40.42 6.82
CA VAL A 323 -15.08 40.04 5.56
C VAL A 323 -15.99 40.30 4.37
N SER A 324 -17.28 39.96 4.48
CA SER A 324 -18.25 40.15 3.40
C SER A 324 -18.44 41.63 3.06
N LYS A 325 -18.54 42.52 4.07
CA LYS A 325 -18.60 43.97 3.86
C LYS A 325 -17.36 44.51 3.16
N TYR A 326 -16.17 44.05 3.54
CA TYR A 326 -14.91 44.53 2.96
C TYR A 326 -14.74 44.15 1.49
N PHE A 327 -15.14 42.93 1.11
CA PHE A 327 -15.03 42.43 -0.27
C PHE A 327 -16.28 42.64 -1.13
N GLY A 328 -17.35 43.24 -0.58
CA GLY A 328 -18.61 43.41 -1.29
C GLY A 328 -19.33 42.08 -1.60
N ILE A 329 -19.23 41.11 -0.70
CA ILE A 329 -19.89 39.81 -0.80
C ILE A 329 -21.33 39.96 -0.28
N ASP A 330 -22.30 39.67 -1.14
CA ASP A 330 -23.71 39.58 -0.77
C ASP A 330 -23.96 38.30 0.06
N MET A 331 -24.29 38.45 1.33
CA MET A 331 -24.48 37.35 2.29
C MET A 331 -25.81 36.63 2.14
N ASP A 332 -26.79 37.23 1.46
CA ASP A 332 -28.12 36.66 1.21
C ASP A 332 -28.16 35.86 -0.11
N LYS A 333 -27.08 35.98 -0.90
CA LYS A 333 -26.91 35.23 -2.13
C LYS A 333 -26.54 33.77 -1.83
N PRO A 334 -27.18 32.78 -2.50
CA PRO A 334 -26.75 31.38 -2.43
C PRO A 334 -25.27 31.20 -2.75
N TRP A 335 -24.59 30.32 -2.01
CA TRP A 335 -23.15 30.05 -2.16
C TRP A 335 -22.75 29.74 -3.61
N SER A 336 -23.53 28.89 -4.28
CA SER A 336 -23.34 28.52 -5.68
C SER A 336 -23.39 29.69 -6.67
N LYS A 337 -24.03 30.81 -6.31
CA LYS A 337 -24.12 32.02 -7.13
C LYS A 337 -23.07 33.08 -6.76
N LEU A 338 -22.26 32.86 -5.72
CA LEU A 338 -21.10 33.71 -5.41
C LEU A 338 -20.03 33.56 -6.50
N SER A 339 -19.22 34.60 -6.70
CA SER A 339 -18.08 34.50 -7.62
C SER A 339 -17.04 33.53 -7.07
N LYS A 340 -16.26 32.88 -7.94
CA LYS A 340 -15.17 31.99 -7.51
C LYS A 340 -14.11 32.70 -6.66
N GLN A 341 -13.89 34.00 -6.93
CA GLN A 341 -13.02 34.84 -6.11
C GLN A 341 -13.59 35.02 -4.69
N HIS A 342 -14.89 35.30 -4.54
CA HIS A 342 -15.53 35.41 -3.23
C HIS A 342 -15.49 34.10 -2.45
N GLN A 343 -15.81 32.98 -3.11
CA GLN A 343 -15.71 31.64 -2.50
C GLN A 343 -14.27 31.36 -2.02
N ASN A 344 -13.27 31.67 -2.84
CA ASN A 344 -11.86 31.47 -2.49
C ASN A 344 -11.42 32.35 -1.31
N VAL A 345 -11.82 33.62 -1.27
CA VAL A 345 -11.50 34.52 -0.14
C VAL A 345 -12.10 34.01 1.16
N LEU A 346 -13.33 33.49 1.12
CA LEU A 346 -14.00 32.93 2.31
C LEU A 346 -13.33 31.63 2.78
N LEU A 347 -13.00 30.72 1.88
CA LEU A 347 -12.39 29.43 2.22
C LEU A 347 -10.90 29.54 2.58
N ASN A 348 -10.11 30.21 1.75
CA ASN A 348 -8.64 30.21 1.80
C ASN A 348 -8.04 31.52 2.33
N GLY A 349 -8.87 32.50 2.66
CA GLY A 349 -8.43 33.75 3.29
C GLY A 349 -7.92 34.79 2.31
N THR A 350 -7.24 35.82 2.86
CA THR A 350 -6.75 36.99 2.12
C THR A 350 -5.23 37.03 1.92
N GLY A 351 -4.53 35.95 2.28
CA GLY A 351 -3.06 35.93 2.30
C GLY A 351 -2.53 36.99 3.26
N ASP A 352 -1.60 37.83 2.80
CA ASP A 352 -0.98 38.86 3.63
C ASP A 352 -1.82 40.14 3.80
N LYS A 353 -2.94 40.25 3.08
CA LYS A 353 -3.77 41.46 3.11
C LYS A 353 -4.54 41.55 4.42
N LYS A 354 -4.22 42.56 5.23
CA LYS A 354 -4.88 42.84 6.50
C LYS A 354 -6.25 43.48 6.31
N ILE A 355 -7.21 43.03 7.12
CA ILE A 355 -8.55 43.59 7.24
C ILE A 355 -8.71 44.08 8.67
N ARG A 356 -9.46 45.17 8.84
CA ARG A 356 -9.81 45.69 10.15
C ARG A 356 -11.01 44.92 10.69
N PHE A 357 -10.80 44.18 11.78
CA PHE A 357 -11.83 43.45 12.50
C PHE A 357 -12.29 44.24 13.71
N GLY A 358 -13.60 44.38 13.87
CA GLY A 358 -14.24 44.91 15.06
C GLY A 358 -15.07 43.82 15.71
N TYR A 359 -14.92 43.62 17.01
CA TYR A 359 -15.83 42.76 17.78
C TYR A 359 -16.27 43.47 19.05
N ARG A 360 -17.50 43.20 19.46
CA ARG A 360 -18.05 43.68 20.72
C ARG A 360 -17.86 42.60 21.76
N ASN A 361 -17.09 42.87 22.81
CA ASN A 361 -16.92 41.89 23.88
C ASN A 361 -18.20 41.74 24.70
N GLN A 362 -18.28 40.70 25.53
CA GLN A 362 -19.41 40.43 26.44
C GLN A 362 -19.72 41.57 27.44
N TYR A 363 -18.81 42.55 27.57
CA TYR A 363 -18.96 43.74 28.43
C TYR A 363 -19.36 45.00 27.65
N GLY A 364 -19.70 44.85 26.36
CA GLY A 364 -20.20 45.93 25.51
C GLY A 364 -19.15 46.86 24.92
N HIS A 365 -17.84 46.62 25.16
CA HIS A 365 -16.75 47.43 24.61
C HIS A 365 -16.39 46.97 23.19
N GLU A 366 -16.25 47.93 22.28
CA GLU A 366 -15.75 47.69 20.93
C GLU A 366 -14.23 47.67 20.91
N ARG A 367 -13.65 46.59 20.38
CA ARG A 367 -12.21 46.50 20.09
C ARG A 367 -11.99 46.30 18.62
N TRP A 368 -10.98 47.00 18.09
CA TRP A 368 -10.55 46.92 16.71
C TRP A 368 -9.13 46.38 16.64
N TYR A 369 -8.87 45.48 15.69
CA TYR A 369 -7.53 45.02 15.37
C TYR A 369 -7.40 44.78 13.87
N GLU A 370 -6.17 44.88 13.34
CA GLU A 370 -5.87 44.59 11.94
C GLU A 370 -5.11 43.29 11.83
N ALA A 371 -5.69 42.31 11.13
CA ALA A 371 -5.08 41.02 10.89
C ALA A 371 -5.46 40.53 9.48
N PRO A 372 -4.66 39.65 8.86
CA PRO A 372 -5.12 38.93 7.68
C PRO A 372 -6.28 38.00 8.04
N PHE A 373 -7.26 37.86 7.15
CA PHE A 373 -8.27 36.84 7.29
C PHE A 373 -7.68 35.50 6.84
N GLU A 374 -7.55 34.55 7.76
CA GLU A 374 -6.94 33.25 7.46
C GLU A 374 -7.81 32.34 6.58
N GLY A 375 -9.12 32.56 6.53
CA GLY A 375 -10.07 31.70 5.81
C GLY A 375 -10.64 30.56 6.66
N VAL A 376 -11.80 30.04 6.24
CA VAL A 376 -12.48 28.95 6.96
C VAL A 376 -11.64 27.68 7.00
N VAL A 377 -11.06 27.29 5.87
CA VAL A 377 -10.30 26.03 5.73
C VAL A 377 -9.06 26.06 6.63
N ALA A 378 -8.26 27.13 6.56
CA ALA A 378 -7.07 27.28 7.38
C ALA A 378 -7.40 27.39 8.87
N ASN A 379 -8.50 28.08 9.24
CA ASN A 379 -8.96 28.14 10.63
C ASN A 379 -9.27 26.75 11.20
N LEU A 380 -10.04 25.95 10.46
CA LEU A 380 -10.44 24.60 10.88
C LEU A 380 -9.22 23.66 10.94
N GLN A 381 -8.32 23.75 9.96
CA GLN A 381 -7.09 22.95 9.91
C GLN A 381 -6.20 23.25 11.12
N ARG A 382 -5.92 24.54 11.40
CA ARG A 382 -5.14 24.95 12.58
C ARG A 382 -5.80 24.47 13.88
N ARG A 383 -7.12 24.65 14.01
CA ARG A 383 -7.86 24.20 15.20
C ARG A 383 -7.76 22.70 15.40
N TYR A 384 -7.77 21.90 14.34
CA TYR A 384 -7.58 20.45 14.43
C TYR A 384 -6.18 20.09 14.95
N GLU A 385 -5.15 20.76 14.43
CA GLU A 385 -3.75 20.52 14.78
C GLU A 385 -3.38 20.97 16.20
N GLU A 386 -3.90 22.11 16.66
CA GLU A 386 -3.59 22.68 17.98
C GLU A 386 -4.40 22.06 19.12
N THR A 387 -5.60 21.56 18.83
CA THR A 387 -6.52 21.02 19.85
C THR A 387 -6.00 19.70 20.43
N GLN A 388 -6.09 19.56 21.76
CA GLN A 388 -5.78 18.31 22.48
C GLN A 388 -7.04 17.51 22.88
N SER A 389 -8.24 18.03 22.62
CA SER A 389 -9.52 17.36 22.92
C SER A 389 -9.94 16.42 21.80
N ASP A 390 -10.08 15.13 22.11
CA ASP A 390 -10.53 14.10 21.16
C ASP A 390 -11.95 14.36 20.66
N PHE A 391 -12.83 14.89 21.52
CA PHE A 391 -14.20 15.26 21.14
C PHE A 391 -14.19 16.32 20.03
N LEU A 392 -13.41 17.38 20.21
CA LEU A 392 -13.35 18.47 19.24
C LEU A 392 -12.64 18.03 17.94
N LYS A 393 -11.63 17.15 18.03
CA LYS A 393 -11.05 16.51 16.84
C LYS A 393 -12.10 15.73 16.06
N ALA A 394 -12.86 14.86 16.72
CA ALA A 394 -13.92 14.08 16.07
C ALA A 394 -15.04 14.93 15.46
N GLU A 395 -15.32 16.12 16.01
CA GLU A 395 -16.24 17.08 15.37
C GLU A 395 -15.63 17.71 14.11
N LEU A 396 -14.36 18.11 14.15
CA LEU A 396 -13.67 18.75 13.03
C LEU A 396 -13.39 17.76 11.88
N GLU A 397 -13.10 16.50 12.18
CA GLU A 397 -12.84 15.44 11.19
C GLU A 397 -14.02 15.22 10.22
N ARG A 398 -15.24 15.59 10.61
CA ARG A 398 -16.43 15.54 9.73
C ARG A 398 -16.34 16.47 8.52
N TYR A 399 -15.50 17.49 8.61
CA TYR A 399 -15.24 18.46 7.54
C TYR A 399 -13.93 18.18 6.82
N MET A 400 -13.27 17.06 7.11
CA MET A 400 -11.97 16.71 6.55
C MET A 400 -12.10 15.48 5.65
N SER A 401 -11.22 15.41 4.65
CA SER A 401 -11.10 14.25 3.78
C SER A 401 -9.64 13.87 3.60
N ASP A 402 -9.38 12.59 3.38
CA ASP A 402 -8.05 12.11 3.00
C ASP A 402 -7.70 12.61 1.60
N LYS A 403 -6.66 13.44 1.49
CA LYS A 403 -6.08 13.84 0.21
C LYS A 403 -4.70 13.21 0.02
N PRO A 404 -4.28 12.90 -1.22
CA PRO A 404 -2.93 12.43 -1.49
C PRO A 404 -1.89 13.42 -0.96
N CYS A 405 -0.88 12.91 -0.26
CA CYS A 405 0.21 13.73 0.27
C CYS A 405 0.88 14.53 -0.87
N PRO A 406 1.08 15.85 -0.74
CA PRO A 406 1.62 16.67 -1.82
C PRO A 406 3.06 16.32 -2.19
N ALA A 407 3.86 15.83 -1.23
CA ALA A 407 5.26 15.50 -1.45
C ALA A 407 5.47 14.19 -2.23
N CYS A 408 4.76 13.13 -1.85
CA CYS A 408 4.89 11.81 -2.50
C CYS A 408 3.75 11.48 -3.47
N LYS A 409 2.74 12.36 -3.58
CA LYS A 409 1.55 12.21 -4.44
C LYS A 409 0.83 10.87 -4.21
N GLY A 410 0.71 10.43 -2.96
CA GLY A 410 0.11 9.14 -2.61
C GLY A 410 1.05 7.94 -2.61
N ARG A 411 2.28 8.06 -3.13
CA ARG A 411 3.21 6.92 -3.34
C ARG A 411 3.91 6.42 -2.09
N ARG A 412 3.73 7.10 -0.94
CA ARG A 412 4.25 6.72 0.39
C ARG A 412 5.78 6.68 0.56
N LEU A 413 6.54 6.73 -0.53
CA LEU A 413 8.00 6.56 -0.52
C LEU A 413 8.75 7.88 -0.75
N LYS A 414 10.05 7.86 -0.44
CA LYS A 414 10.98 8.95 -0.74
C LYS A 414 11.30 9.06 -2.24
N PRO A 415 11.69 10.25 -2.73
CA PRO A 415 12.08 10.45 -4.12
C PRO A 415 13.22 9.52 -4.57
N GLU A 416 14.22 9.27 -3.72
CA GLU A 416 15.36 8.42 -4.06
C GLU A 416 14.94 6.96 -4.27
N SER A 417 13.97 6.48 -3.48
CA SER A 417 13.39 5.14 -3.62
C SER A 417 12.51 5.02 -4.86
N LEU A 418 11.78 6.08 -5.20
CA LEU A 418 10.98 6.16 -6.43
C LEU A 418 11.84 6.34 -7.68
N GLY A 419 13.10 6.78 -7.53
CA GLY A 419 14.07 6.84 -8.61
C GLY A 419 14.60 5.46 -9.05
N VAL A 420 14.35 4.40 -8.29
CA VAL A 420 14.77 3.05 -8.68
C VAL A 420 13.70 2.41 -9.56
N THR A 421 14.08 1.97 -10.76
CA THR A 421 13.16 1.38 -11.74
C THR A 421 13.56 -0.04 -12.13
N VAL A 422 12.56 -0.84 -12.50
CA VAL A 422 12.71 -2.15 -13.15
C VAL A 422 11.88 -2.06 -14.44
N ALA A 423 12.53 -2.23 -15.59
CA ALA A 423 11.92 -1.97 -16.91
C ALA A 423 11.18 -0.61 -16.96
N ASP A 424 11.92 0.45 -16.59
CA ASP A 424 11.47 1.85 -16.60
C ASP A 424 10.29 2.19 -15.66
N SER A 425 9.81 1.24 -14.86
CA SER A 425 8.73 1.47 -13.89
C SER A 425 9.27 1.43 -12.47
N ASN A 426 8.91 2.41 -11.64
CA ASN A 426 9.24 2.37 -10.21
C ASN A 426 8.25 1.49 -9.42
N ILE A 427 8.62 1.14 -8.19
CA ILE A 427 7.83 0.21 -7.37
C ILE A 427 6.40 0.70 -7.13
N ALA A 428 6.19 2.02 -6.97
CA ALA A 428 4.88 2.58 -6.72
C ALA A 428 3.98 2.53 -7.96
N GLU A 429 4.55 2.69 -9.16
CA GLU A 429 3.83 2.52 -10.42
C GLU A 429 3.36 1.08 -10.62
N VAL A 430 4.21 0.10 -10.33
CA VAL A 430 3.83 -1.32 -10.37
C VAL A 430 2.75 -1.62 -9.33
N CYS A 431 2.81 -1.01 -8.14
CA CYS A 431 1.80 -1.22 -7.11
C CYS A 431 0.44 -0.57 -7.44
N ALA A 432 0.43 0.50 -8.24
CA ALA A 432 -0.79 1.16 -8.69
C ALA A 432 -1.53 0.37 -9.79
N LEU A 433 -0.89 -0.64 -10.39
CA LEU A 433 -1.54 -1.54 -11.34
C LEU A 433 -2.59 -2.41 -10.64
N SER A 434 -3.64 -2.77 -11.38
CA SER A 434 -4.51 -3.87 -10.97
C SER A 434 -3.72 -5.18 -10.91
N VAL A 435 -4.20 -6.16 -10.14
CA VAL A 435 -3.58 -7.49 -10.07
C VAL A 435 -3.39 -8.10 -11.46
N SER A 436 -4.41 -8.02 -12.33
CA SER A 436 -4.34 -8.50 -13.72
C SER A 436 -3.29 -7.77 -14.56
N ALA A 437 -3.18 -6.45 -14.40
CA ALA A 437 -2.18 -5.63 -15.10
C ALA A 437 -0.77 -5.90 -14.56
N ALA A 438 -0.61 -6.13 -13.26
CA ALA A 438 0.65 -6.47 -12.63
C ALA A 438 1.19 -7.83 -13.11
N ILE A 439 0.35 -8.87 -13.24
CA ILE A 439 0.78 -10.14 -13.85
C ILE A 439 1.23 -9.92 -15.29
N SER A 440 0.44 -9.19 -16.08
CA SER A 440 0.77 -8.89 -17.47
C SER A 440 2.09 -8.12 -17.61
N PHE A 441 2.39 -7.23 -16.65
CA PHE A 441 3.67 -6.54 -16.55
C PHE A 441 4.83 -7.52 -16.32
N PHE A 442 4.71 -8.42 -15.34
CA PHE A 442 5.77 -9.40 -15.04
C PHE A 442 5.95 -10.45 -16.13
N ASP A 443 4.92 -10.78 -16.91
CA ASP A 443 5.03 -11.74 -18.02
C ASP A 443 5.75 -11.16 -19.23
N ARG A 444 5.65 -9.84 -19.43
CA ARG A 444 6.36 -9.12 -20.50
C ARG A 444 7.72 -8.56 -20.06
N LEU A 445 8.07 -8.73 -18.79
CA LEU A 445 9.30 -8.19 -18.23
C LEU A 445 10.51 -8.86 -18.88
N THR A 446 11.33 -8.05 -19.57
CA THR A 446 12.60 -8.46 -20.14
C THR A 446 13.74 -8.08 -19.20
N LEU A 447 14.50 -9.08 -18.76
CA LEU A 447 15.68 -8.93 -17.91
C LEU A 447 16.89 -9.47 -18.64
N THR A 448 18.08 -8.96 -18.31
CA THR A 448 19.34 -9.56 -18.74
C THR A 448 19.50 -10.97 -18.14
N GLU A 449 20.36 -11.82 -18.71
CA GLU A 449 20.59 -13.18 -18.19
C GLU A 449 20.99 -13.18 -16.71
N ARG A 450 21.83 -12.22 -16.31
CA ARG A 450 22.28 -12.06 -14.92
C ARG A 450 21.14 -11.63 -14.00
N GLU A 451 20.35 -10.64 -14.39
CA GLU A 451 19.19 -10.20 -13.62
C GLU A 451 18.15 -11.31 -13.49
N GLN A 452 17.89 -12.04 -14.57
CA GLN A 452 16.97 -13.17 -14.58
C GLN A 452 17.42 -14.27 -13.62
N LEU A 453 18.72 -14.58 -13.55
CA LEU A 453 19.26 -15.57 -12.63
C LEU A 453 19.02 -15.16 -11.16
N ILE A 454 19.16 -13.88 -10.84
CA ILE A 454 18.93 -13.34 -9.49
C ILE A 454 17.43 -13.27 -9.16
N ALA A 455 16.62 -12.79 -10.11
CA ALA A 455 15.20 -12.49 -9.90
C ALA A 455 14.28 -13.70 -10.05
N ARG A 456 14.73 -14.84 -10.63
CA ARG A 456 13.88 -15.99 -10.97
C ARG A 456 12.99 -16.47 -9.80
N GLY A 457 13.59 -16.64 -8.62
CA GLY A 457 12.84 -17.08 -7.43
C GLY A 457 11.83 -16.03 -6.97
N ILE A 458 12.23 -14.76 -6.96
CA ILE A 458 11.39 -13.63 -6.53
C ILE A 458 10.19 -13.46 -7.47
N LEU A 459 10.43 -13.48 -8.79
CA LEU A 459 9.39 -13.35 -9.81
C LEU A 459 8.40 -14.53 -9.76
N LYS A 460 8.88 -15.73 -9.45
CA LYS A 460 7.99 -16.89 -9.25
C LYS A 460 7.03 -16.64 -8.09
N GLU A 461 7.52 -16.21 -6.94
CA GLU A 461 6.71 -15.94 -5.75
C GLU A 461 5.72 -14.77 -5.96
N ILE A 462 6.13 -13.72 -6.69
CA ILE A 462 5.23 -12.61 -7.07
C ILE A 462 4.11 -13.12 -7.97
N ARG A 463 4.44 -13.83 -9.06
CA ARG A 463 3.45 -14.33 -10.01
C ARG A 463 2.48 -15.31 -9.34
N GLU A 464 2.95 -16.22 -8.51
CA GLU A 464 2.09 -17.17 -7.79
C GLU A 464 1.09 -16.44 -6.88
N ARG A 465 1.54 -15.46 -6.09
CA ARG A 465 0.65 -14.67 -5.20
C ARG A 465 -0.37 -13.83 -5.96
N LEU A 466 0.04 -13.17 -7.03
CA LEU A 466 -0.88 -12.43 -7.88
C LEU A 466 -1.90 -13.39 -8.54
N GLN A 467 -1.45 -14.55 -8.99
CA GLN A 467 -2.33 -15.56 -9.59
C GLN A 467 -3.37 -16.07 -8.58
N PHE A 468 -2.98 -16.33 -7.33
CA PHE A 468 -3.95 -16.72 -6.29
C PHE A 468 -5.02 -15.66 -6.07
N MET A 469 -4.69 -14.37 -6.17
CA MET A 469 -5.69 -13.31 -6.12
C MET A 469 -6.66 -13.35 -7.31
N ILE A 470 -6.20 -13.70 -8.51
CA ILE A 470 -7.08 -13.92 -9.67
C ILE A 470 -7.97 -15.15 -9.48
N ASP A 471 -7.41 -16.23 -8.93
CA ASP A 471 -8.14 -17.48 -8.69
C ASP A 471 -9.33 -17.26 -7.75
N VAL A 472 -9.22 -16.31 -6.81
CA VAL A 472 -10.32 -15.89 -5.90
C VAL A 472 -11.12 -14.68 -6.42
N GLY A 473 -10.92 -14.25 -7.68
CA GLY A 473 -11.73 -13.19 -8.31
C GLY A 473 -11.39 -11.76 -7.87
N LEU A 474 -10.17 -11.50 -7.41
CA LEU A 474 -9.69 -10.18 -6.97
C LEU A 474 -8.80 -9.49 -8.02
N GLU A 475 -8.90 -9.88 -9.29
CA GLU A 475 -8.07 -9.36 -10.38
C GLU A 475 -8.19 -7.83 -10.61
N TYR A 476 -9.28 -7.22 -10.15
CA TYR A 476 -9.59 -5.80 -10.32
C TYR A 476 -8.96 -4.89 -9.25
N LEU A 477 -8.49 -5.44 -8.13
CA LEU A 477 -7.86 -4.67 -7.07
C LEU A 477 -6.49 -4.15 -7.51
N THR A 478 -6.11 -2.95 -7.05
CA THR A 478 -4.71 -2.51 -7.15
C THR A 478 -3.90 -3.03 -5.97
N VAL A 479 -2.60 -3.25 -6.17
CA VAL A 479 -1.70 -3.77 -5.13
C VAL A 479 -1.49 -2.72 -4.02
N ASP A 480 -1.61 -1.43 -4.33
CA ASP A 480 -1.51 -0.33 -3.37
C ASP A 480 -2.83 0.03 -2.66
N ARG A 481 -3.97 -0.60 -3.01
CA ARG A 481 -5.27 -0.33 -2.38
C ARG A 481 -5.18 -0.51 -0.87
N ALA A 482 -5.66 0.48 -0.12
CA ALA A 482 -5.61 0.46 1.34
C ALA A 482 -6.51 -0.65 1.91
N ALA A 483 -5.98 -1.44 2.84
CA ALA A 483 -6.64 -2.65 3.36
C ALA A 483 -7.91 -2.34 4.17
N ASN A 484 -8.04 -1.12 4.71
CA ASN A 484 -9.22 -0.65 5.41
C ASN A 484 -10.38 -0.26 4.48
N THR A 485 -10.15 -0.18 3.16
CA THR A 485 -11.18 0.13 2.15
C THR A 485 -11.79 -1.12 1.51
N LEU A 486 -11.34 -2.30 1.94
CA LEU A 486 -11.82 -3.57 1.44
C LEU A 486 -13.15 -3.92 2.11
N SER A 487 -14.08 -4.48 1.33
CA SER A 487 -15.27 -5.13 1.86
C SER A 487 -14.89 -6.38 2.68
N GLY A 488 -15.83 -6.87 3.49
CA GLY A 488 -15.64 -8.12 4.25
C GLY A 488 -15.28 -9.30 3.34
N GLY A 489 -16.03 -9.48 2.24
CA GLY A 489 -15.76 -10.54 1.26
C GLY A 489 -14.42 -10.37 0.52
N GLU A 490 -14.02 -9.15 0.15
CA GLU A 490 -12.68 -8.91 -0.42
C GLU A 490 -11.57 -9.29 0.57
N SER A 491 -11.70 -8.85 1.82
CA SER A 491 -10.73 -9.14 2.89
C SER A 491 -10.58 -10.64 3.14
N GLN A 492 -11.71 -11.34 3.18
CA GLN A 492 -11.76 -12.78 3.36
C GLN A 492 -11.08 -13.52 2.20
N ARG A 493 -11.39 -13.13 0.95
CA ARG A 493 -10.79 -13.74 -0.24
C ARG A 493 -9.29 -13.46 -0.35
N ILE A 494 -8.81 -12.28 0.08
CA ILE A 494 -7.37 -12.02 0.20
C ILE A 494 -6.73 -13.00 1.20
N ARG A 495 -7.34 -13.18 2.37
CA ARG A 495 -6.84 -14.11 3.38
C ARG A 495 -6.80 -15.54 2.85
N LEU A 496 -7.83 -15.96 2.11
CA LEU A 496 -7.87 -17.26 1.42
C LEU A 496 -6.71 -17.40 0.42
N ALA A 497 -6.49 -16.40 -0.44
CA ALA A 497 -5.36 -16.39 -1.38
C ALA A 497 -4.00 -16.53 -0.67
N THR A 498 -3.80 -15.83 0.45
CA THR A 498 -2.58 -15.95 1.27
C THR A 498 -2.43 -17.35 1.87
N GLN A 499 -3.51 -17.98 2.33
CA GLN A 499 -3.46 -19.34 2.86
C GLN A 499 -3.15 -20.40 1.80
N ILE A 500 -3.60 -20.22 0.57
CA ILE A 500 -3.23 -21.13 -0.53
C ILE A 500 -1.76 -20.98 -0.87
N GLY A 501 -1.24 -19.74 -0.83
CA GLY A 501 0.17 -19.45 -1.05
C GLY A 501 1.12 -20.05 -0.01
N SER A 502 0.65 -20.27 1.24
CA SER A 502 1.48 -20.87 2.29
C SER A 502 1.73 -22.38 2.10
N LYS A 503 0.93 -23.05 1.26
CA LYS A 503 1.07 -24.48 0.91
C LYS A 503 1.16 -25.39 2.14
N LEU A 504 0.47 -25.03 3.22
CA LEU A 504 0.40 -25.85 4.42
C LEU A 504 -0.41 -27.13 4.14
N MET A 505 -0.04 -28.21 4.84
CA MET A 505 -0.70 -29.52 4.78
C MET A 505 -1.08 -29.97 6.19
N GLY A 506 -2.12 -30.78 6.31
CA GLY A 506 -2.61 -31.28 7.61
C GLY A 506 -3.25 -30.19 8.48
N VAL A 507 -3.75 -29.10 7.86
CA VAL A 507 -4.44 -28.00 8.54
C VAL A 507 -5.96 -28.19 8.42
N LEU A 508 -6.67 -27.75 9.46
CA LEU A 508 -8.13 -27.61 9.44
C LEU A 508 -8.50 -26.16 9.13
N TYR A 509 -9.00 -25.90 7.92
CA TYR A 509 -9.48 -24.57 7.53
C TYR A 509 -10.98 -24.44 7.81
N ILE A 510 -11.37 -23.36 8.48
CA ILE A 510 -12.77 -23.11 8.84
C ILE A 510 -13.18 -21.76 8.24
N LEU A 511 -14.12 -21.79 7.29
CA LEU A 511 -14.51 -20.65 6.47
C LEU A 511 -15.96 -20.23 6.73
N ASP A 512 -16.19 -18.91 6.80
CA ASP A 512 -17.50 -18.32 7.10
C ASP A 512 -18.12 -17.67 5.85
N GLU A 513 -18.99 -18.39 5.15
CA GLU A 513 -19.73 -17.90 3.98
C GLU A 513 -18.83 -17.22 2.92
N PRO A 514 -17.80 -17.92 2.39
CA PRO A 514 -16.83 -17.33 1.47
C PRO A 514 -17.43 -16.85 0.13
N SER A 515 -18.66 -17.26 -0.21
CA SER A 515 -19.40 -16.75 -1.37
C SER A 515 -19.93 -15.32 -1.20
N ILE A 516 -19.86 -14.74 0.00
CA ILE A 516 -20.42 -13.41 0.26
C ILE A 516 -19.76 -12.30 -0.59
N GLY A 517 -20.63 -11.47 -1.17
CA GLY A 517 -20.22 -10.37 -2.04
C GLY A 517 -19.51 -10.85 -3.31
N LEU A 518 -19.66 -12.13 -3.69
CA LEU A 518 -19.17 -12.70 -4.93
C LEU A 518 -20.33 -12.84 -5.93
N HIS A 519 -20.06 -12.56 -7.20
CA HIS A 519 -21.04 -12.78 -8.25
C HIS A 519 -21.14 -14.28 -8.58
N GLN A 520 -22.32 -14.80 -8.90
CA GLN A 520 -22.53 -16.25 -9.16
C GLN A 520 -21.56 -16.83 -10.20
N ARG A 521 -21.21 -16.03 -11.23
CA ARG A 521 -20.23 -16.39 -12.26
C ARG A 521 -18.86 -16.80 -11.67
N ASP A 522 -18.44 -16.12 -10.61
CA ASP A 522 -17.11 -16.29 -10.02
C ASP A 522 -17.12 -17.32 -8.87
N ASN A 523 -18.30 -17.78 -8.44
CA ASN A 523 -18.48 -18.79 -7.41
C ASN A 523 -17.79 -20.11 -7.75
N ARG A 524 -17.87 -20.55 -9.02
CA ARG A 524 -17.17 -21.75 -9.49
C ARG A 524 -15.65 -21.66 -9.33
N ARG A 525 -15.06 -20.47 -9.47
CA ARG A 525 -13.61 -20.26 -9.25
C ARG A 525 -13.26 -20.42 -7.77
N LEU A 526 -14.08 -19.87 -6.89
CA LEU A 526 -13.94 -20.05 -5.44
C LEU A 526 -14.02 -21.53 -5.06
N ILE A 527 -15.03 -22.25 -5.55
CA ILE A 527 -15.19 -23.69 -5.26
C ILE A 527 -13.95 -24.47 -5.72
N ASN A 528 -13.48 -24.26 -6.95
CA ASN A 528 -12.26 -24.92 -7.45
C ASN A 528 -11.04 -24.63 -6.56
N THR A 529 -10.98 -23.43 -6.00
CA THR A 529 -9.92 -23.01 -5.09
C THR A 529 -10.01 -23.72 -3.73
N LEU A 530 -11.21 -23.88 -3.18
CA LEU A 530 -11.45 -24.67 -1.95
C LEU A 530 -11.11 -26.14 -2.16
N ILE A 531 -11.51 -26.70 -3.29
CA ILE A 531 -11.16 -28.06 -3.71
C ILE A 531 -9.64 -28.23 -3.76
N ARG A 532 -8.93 -27.30 -4.41
CA ARG A 532 -7.47 -27.34 -4.46
C ARG A 532 -6.84 -27.26 -3.06
N LEU A 533 -7.38 -26.44 -2.16
CA LEU A 533 -6.88 -26.33 -0.79
C LEU A 533 -7.07 -27.64 -0.01
N ARG A 534 -8.21 -28.34 -0.21
CA ARG A 534 -8.44 -29.69 0.30
C ARG A 534 -7.43 -30.68 -0.28
N ASP A 535 -7.27 -30.69 -1.60
CA ASP A 535 -6.47 -31.67 -2.32
C ASP A 535 -4.96 -31.56 -2.03
N LEU A 536 -4.51 -30.43 -1.44
CA LEU A 536 -3.18 -30.30 -0.84
C LEU A 536 -2.98 -31.17 0.42
N GLY A 537 -4.02 -31.85 0.92
CA GLY A 537 -3.99 -32.65 2.15
C GLY A 537 -4.49 -31.88 3.36
N ASN A 538 -5.50 -31.02 3.18
CA ASN A 538 -6.14 -30.27 4.26
C ASN A 538 -7.61 -30.67 4.40
N THR A 539 -8.18 -30.41 5.58
CA THR A 539 -9.61 -30.55 5.83
C THR A 539 -10.26 -29.16 5.84
N LEU A 540 -11.39 -28.99 5.16
CA LEU A 540 -12.12 -27.73 5.12
C LEU A 540 -13.50 -27.92 5.78
N ILE A 541 -13.86 -27.03 6.68
CA ILE A 541 -15.24 -26.85 7.17
C ILE A 541 -15.71 -25.49 6.68
N VAL A 542 -16.73 -25.46 5.83
CA VAL A 542 -17.26 -24.25 5.23
C VAL A 542 -18.69 -24.06 5.71
N VAL A 543 -18.97 -22.95 6.39
CA VAL A 543 -20.35 -22.55 6.72
C VAL A 543 -20.93 -21.87 5.48
N GLU A 544 -21.97 -22.46 4.87
CA GLU A 544 -22.52 -21.97 3.60
C GLU A 544 -24.02 -22.23 3.41
N HIS A 545 -24.59 -21.40 2.53
CA HIS A 545 -25.97 -21.45 2.07
C HIS A 545 -26.08 -21.50 0.54
N ASP A 546 -24.98 -21.30 -0.19
CA ASP A 546 -24.96 -21.41 -1.64
C ASP A 546 -25.14 -22.86 -2.12
N GLU A 547 -26.07 -23.05 -3.06
CA GLU A 547 -26.43 -24.35 -3.62
C GLU A 547 -25.23 -25.02 -4.30
N GLU A 548 -24.47 -24.29 -5.11
CA GLU A 548 -23.37 -24.85 -5.89
C GLU A 548 -22.23 -25.33 -4.98
N THR A 549 -21.95 -24.60 -3.91
CA THR A 549 -20.96 -24.94 -2.89
C THR A 549 -21.38 -26.18 -2.12
N ILE A 550 -22.63 -26.24 -1.66
CA ILE A 550 -23.17 -27.40 -0.94
C ILE A 550 -23.09 -28.66 -1.81
N ARG A 551 -23.52 -28.56 -3.08
CA ARG A 551 -23.47 -29.70 -4.02
C ARG A 551 -22.06 -30.16 -4.37
N SER A 552 -21.07 -29.27 -4.27
CA SER A 552 -19.67 -29.59 -4.57
C SER A 552 -18.91 -30.15 -3.35
N ALA A 553 -19.55 -30.19 -2.18
CA ALA A 553 -18.95 -30.71 -0.95
C ALA A 553 -18.84 -32.25 -0.99
N ASP A 554 -17.86 -32.79 -0.27
CA ASP A 554 -17.77 -34.24 -0.07
C ASP A 554 -18.74 -34.71 1.03
N TYR A 555 -19.00 -33.83 2.00
CA TYR A 555 -19.78 -34.13 3.20
C TYR A 555 -20.59 -32.89 3.60
N MET A 556 -21.83 -33.10 4.03
CA MET A 556 -22.72 -32.04 4.49
C MET A 556 -23.20 -32.32 5.92
N VAL A 557 -23.31 -31.26 6.70
CA VAL A 557 -23.89 -31.27 8.04
C VAL A 557 -24.99 -30.20 8.10
N ASP A 558 -26.24 -30.63 8.23
CA ASP A 558 -27.39 -29.74 8.37
C ASP A 558 -27.70 -29.54 9.86
N ILE A 559 -27.65 -28.29 10.31
CA ILE A 559 -27.70 -27.90 11.73
C ILE A 559 -28.99 -27.15 12.01
N GLY A 560 -29.72 -27.65 12.99
CA GLY A 560 -30.89 -27.08 13.66
C GLY A 560 -32.14 -27.05 12.78
N PRO A 561 -33.29 -27.54 13.27
CA PRO A 561 -34.55 -27.41 12.53
C PRO A 561 -35.06 -25.96 12.49
N ALA A 562 -34.56 -25.12 13.42
CA ALA A 562 -34.90 -23.72 13.59
C ALA A 562 -33.71 -22.91 14.16
N ALA A 563 -33.96 -21.64 14.47
CA ALA A 563 -32.98 -20.72 15.03
C ALA A 563 -33.09 -20.63 16.57
N GLY A 564 -32.02 -20.17 17.23
CA GLY A 564 -32.03 -19.85 18.65
C GLY A 564 -32.24 -21.07 19.53
N GLU A 565 -33.17 -20.99 20.50
CA GLU A 565 -33.44 -22.07 21.45
C GLU A 565 -33.97 -23.36 20.81
N HIS A 566 -34.56 -23.24 19.62
CA HIS A 566 -35.10 -24.34 18.81
C HIS A 566 -34.09 -24.87 17.77
N GLY A 567 -32.88 -24.31 17.72
CA GLY A 567 -31.76 -24.83 16.93
C GLY A 567 -30.84 -25.74 17.75
N GLY A 568 -29.59 -25.85 17.31
CA GLY A 568 -28.52 -26.47 18.09
C GLY A 568 -28.47 -28.00 18.04
N GLU A 569 -29.19 -28.62 17.12
CA GLU A 569 -29.21 -30.08 16.91
C GLU A 569 -28.63 -30.42 15.52
N ILE A 570 -28.08 -31.62 15.34
CA ILE A 570 -27.67 -32.11 14.01
C ILE A 570 -28.86 -32.83 13.41
N ILE A 571 -29.42 -32.30 12.33
CA ILE A 571 -30.56 -32.91 11.64
C ILE A 571 -30.09 -34.10 10.82
N ALA A 572 -29.05 -33.88 10.02
CA ALA A 572 -28.47 -34.89 9.16
C ALA A 572 -26.98 -34.58 8.91
N ALA A 573 -26.17 -35.63 8.84
CA ALA A 573 -24.75 -35.53 8.56
C ALA A 573 -24.31 -36.74 7.73
N GLY A 574 -23.68 -36.50 6.59
CA GLY A 574 -23.30 -37.57 5.67
C GLY A 574 -22.73 -37.05 4.34
N PRO A 575 -22.37 -37.94 3.42
CA PRO A 575 -22.18 -37.57 2.01
C PRO A 575 -23.40 -36.79 1.49
N VAL A 576 -23.16 -35.79 0.65
CA VAL A 576 -24.23 -34.87 0.17
C VAL A 576 -25.43 -35.63 -0.40
N GLU A 577 -25.17 -36.65 -1.23
CA GLU A 577 -26.20 -37.51 -1.85
C GLU A 577 -27.06 -38.31 -0.84
N GLU A 578 -26.52 -38.60 0.34
CA GLU A 578 -27.26 -39.30 1.41
C GLU A 578 -28.13 -38.31 2.19
N VAL A 579 -27.56 -37.17 2.57
CA VAL A 579 -28.30 -36.12 3.29
C VAL A 579 -29.43 -35.55 2.43
N LEU A 580 -29.23 -35.47 1.11
CA LEU A 580 -30.28 -35.08 0.17
C LEU A 580 -31.52 -36.00 0.22
N LYS A 581 -31.44 -37.21 0.77
CA LYS A 581 -32.60 -38.11 0.92
C LYS A 581 -33.34 -37.93 2.25
N ASP A 582 -32.79 -37.15 3.18
CA ASP A 582 -33.40 -36.95 4.48
C ASP A 582 -34.65 -36.05 4.36
N PRO A 583 -35.84 -36.52 4.79
CA PRO A 583 -37.06 -35.73 4.75
C PRO A 583 -37.11 -34.64 5.84
N ASN A 584 -36.30 -34.75 6.90
CA ASN A 584 -36.27 -33.81 8.02
C ASN A 584 -35.37 -32.59 7.73
N SER A 585 -34.46 -32.70 6.77
CA SER A 585 -33.57 -31.60 6.37
C SER A 585 -34.32 -30.55 5.54
N ILE A 586 -34.45 -29.34 6.08
CA ILE A 586 -35.03 -28.19 5.37
C ILE A 586 -34.14 -27.83 4.18
N THR A 587 -32.83 -27.87 4.38
CA THR A 587 -31.85 -27.58 3.33
C THR A 587 -32.00 -28.57 2.17
N ALA A 588 -32.09 -29.87 2.47
CA ALA A 588 -32.32 -30.90 1.45
C ALA A 588 -33.64 -30.71 0.70
N ALA A 589 -34.72 -30.28 1.37
CA ALA A 589 -35.99 -29.98 0.70
C ALA A 589 -35.86 -28.87 -0.35
N TYR A 590 -35.07 -27.82 -0.10
CA TYR A 590 -34.79 -26.80 -1.11
C TYR A 590 -33.89 -27.33 -2.24
N LEU A 591 -32.84 -28.09 -1.89
CA LEU A 591 -31.92 -28.66 -2.89
C LEU A 591 -32.57 -29.73 -3.78
N ARG A 592 -33.57 -30.47 -3.30
CA ARG A 592 -34.35 -31.39 -4.14
C ARG A 592 -35.37 -30.69 -5.04
N GLY A 593 -35.72 -29.44 -4.72
CA GLY A 593 -36.82 -28.71 -5.36
C GLY A 593 -38.19 -29.00 -4.76
N ASP A 594 -38.29 -29.67 -3.60
CA ASP A 594 -39.55 -29.85 -2.86
C ASP A 594 -40.06 -28.51 -2.31
N ARG A 595 -39.14 -27.57 -2.06
CA ARG A 595 -39.40 -26.18 -1.68
C ARG A 595 -38.62 -25.25 -2.61
N GLU A 596 -39.23 -24.14 -3.01
CA GLU A 596 -38.60 -23.12 -3.83
C GLU A 596 -39.07 -21.72 -3.42
N ILE A 597 -38.31 -20.70 -3.82
CA ILE A 597 -38.74 -19.31 -3.70
C ILE A 597 -39.52 -18.98 -4.98
N PRO A 598 -40.86 -18.78 -4.91
CA PRO A 598 -41.68 -18.64 -6.09
C PRO A 598 -41.36 -17.34 -6.84
N MET A 599 -41.25 -17.43 -8.16
CA MET A 599 -41.13 -16.25 -9.01
C MET A 599 -42.46 -15.49 -9.02
N PRO A 600 -42.48 -14.17 -8.77
CA PRO A 600 -43.71 -13.39 -8.79
C PRO A 600 -44.38 -13.46 -10.17
N SER A 601 -45.68 -13.75 -10.20
CA SER A 601 -46.48 -13.78 -11.43
C SER A 601 -46.52 -12.43 -12.14
N GLU A 602 -46.47 -11.34 -11.38
CA GLU A 602 -46.36 -9.98 -11.89
C GLU A 602 -45.24 -9.20 -11.18
N ARG A 603 -44.47 -8.44 -11.95
CA ARG A 603 -43.49 -7.48 -11.42
C ARG A 603 -44.13 -6.09 -11.32
N ARG A 604 -43.79 -5.35 -10.26
CA ARG A 604 -44.27 -3.96 -10.08
C ARG A 604 -43.82 -3.10 -11.26
N LYS A 605 -44.78 -2.51 -11.99
CA LYS A 605 -44.48 -1.50 -13.02
C LYS A 605 -43.95 -0.23 -12.36
N GLY A 606 -42.97 0.42 -12.99
CA GLY A 606 -42.43 1.68 -12.48
C GLY A 606 -43.53 2.74 -12.35
N ASN A 607 -43.58 3.46 -11.23
CA ASN A 607 -44.59 4.47 -10.93
C ASN A 607 -44.37 5.82 -11.66
N GLY A 608 -43.52 5.84 -12.69
CA GLY A 608 -43.11 7.05 -13.42
C GLY A 608 -42.13 7.97 -12.66
N LYS A 609 -41.96 7.81 -11.35
CA LYS A 609 -40.97 8.54 -10.55
C LYS A 609 -39.60 7.89 -10.73
N LYS A 610 -38.57 8.70 -11.02
CA LYS A 610 -37.20 8.25 -11.19
C LYS A 610 -36.29 9.04 -10.25
N LEU A 611 -35.40 8.34 -9.56
CA LEU A 611 -34.23 8.96 -8.97
C LEU A 611 -33.23 9.17 -10.10
N VAL A 612 -32.87 10.43 -10.36
CA VAL A 612 -31.88 10.78 -11.37
C VAL A 612 -30.60 11.17 -10.65
N ILE A 613 -29.61 10.27 -10.70
CA ILE A 613 -28.27 10.55 -10.20
C ILE A 613 -27.58 11.44 -11.24
N ARG A 614 -27.15 12.64 -10.84
CA ARG A 614 -26.42 13.59 -11.70
C ARG A 614 -25.06 13.86 -11.07
N GLY A 615 -23.98 13.69 -11.84
CA GLY A 615 -22.62 13.98 -11.38
C GLY A 615 -22.04 12.95 -10.40
N ALA A 616 -22.49 11.70 -10.47
CA ALA A 616 -21.81 10.57 -9.82
C ALA A 616 -20.72 9.99 -10.71
#